data_AF-A0A930ZGJ2-F1
#
_entry.id   AF-A0A930ZGJ2-F1
#
_cell.length_a   1.000
_cell.length_b   1.000
_cell.length_c   1.000
_cell.angle_alpha   90.00
_cell.angle_beta   90.00
_cell.angle_gamma   90.00
#
_symmetry.space_group_name_H-M   'P 1'
#
loop_
_entity.id
_entity.type
_entity.pdbx_description
1 polymer ?
#
loop_
_entity_poly.entity_id
_entity_poly.type
_entity_poly.pdbx_seq_one_letter_code
_entity_poly.pdbx_strand_id
1 'polypeptide(L)'
;MLPRTFIAVTVAGVVFALSLATFKWNLFSFVVSGLLGLLGGGLAYGWNFRLDSGGIGPVARERVAMQTAWRKGGKITAEQLESLVGMPVSQARATLEALCKRGLCQKDGSTYTFYPKAKQI
;
A
#
# COMPACT_ATOMS: atom_id res chain seq x y z
N MET A 1 11.65 10.68 12.63
CA MET A 1 11.50 9.26 13.00
C MET A 1 10.62 8.58 11.97
N LEU A 2 11.00 7.40 11.46
CA LEU A 2 10.19 6.71 10.46
C LEU A 2 8.86 6.27 11.09
N PRO A 3 7.70 6.45 10.42
CA PRO A 3 6.40 6.07 10.98
C PRO A 3 6.35 4.61 11.45
N ARG A 4 7.08 3.71 10.77
CA ARG A 4 7.24 2.29 11.16
C ARG A 4 7.83 2.07 12.55
N THR A 5 8.81 2.87 12.98
CA THR A 5 9.43 2.71 14.31
C THR A 5 8.49 3.19 15.39
N PHE A 6 7.73 4.26 15.12
CA PHE A 6 6.71 4.76 16.05
C PHE A 6 5.58 3.73 16.24
N ILE A 7 5.09 3.12 15.16
CA ILE A 7 4.09 2.05 15.22
C ILE A 7 4.62 0.85 16.02
N ALA A 8 5.85 0.40 15.72
CA ALA A 8 6.45 -0.74 16.41
C ALA A 8 6.62 -0.51 17.92
N VAL A 9 7.11 0.67 18.33
CA VAL A 9 7.26 1.04 19.75
C VAL A 9 5.91 1.14 20.44
N THR A 10 4.91 1.72 19.78
CA THR A 10 3.55 1.83 20.33
C THR A 10 2.93 0.45 20.55
N VAL A 11 3.02 -0.44 19.56
CA VAL A 11 2.54 -1.82 19.70
C VAL A 11 3.29 -2.55 20.82
N ALA A 12 4.62 -2.42 20.89
CA ALA A 12 5.41 -3.03 21.95
C ALA A 12 4.97 -2.56 23.34
N GLY A 13 4.76 -1.26 23.52
CA GLY A 13 4.30 -0.67 24.77
C GLY A 13 2.91 -1.14 25.18
N VAL A 14 1.97 -1.21 24.23
CA VAL A 14 0.61 -1.70 24.48
C VAL A 14 0.61 -3.17 24.88
N VAL A 15 1.33 -4.01 24.12
CA VAL A 15 1.42 -5.45 24.42
C VAL A 15 2.08 -5.67 25.78
N PHE A 16 3.14 -4.94 26.09
CA PHE A 16 3.79 -4.96 27.39
C PHE A 16 2.82 -4.59 28.52
N ALA A 17 2.14 -3.44 28.39
CA ALA A 17 1.24 -2.94 29.43
C ALA A 17 0.05 -3.89 29.67
N LEU A 18 -0.56 -4.42 28.61
CA LEU A 18 -1.67 -5.37 28.72
C LEU A 18 -1.22 -6.70 29.34
N SER A 19 -0.07 -7.21 28.93
CA SER A 19 0.49 -8.45 29.50
C SER A 19 0.80 -8.27 30.99
N LEU A 20 1.43 -7.15 31.36
CA LEU A 20 1.78 -6.85 32.75
C LEU A 20 0.54 -6.64 33.62
N ALA A 21 -0.52 -6.03 33.08
CA ALA A 21 -1.80 -5.86 33.77
C ALA A 21 -2.54 -7.20 33.98
N THR A 22 -2.29 -8.19 33.12
CA THR A 22 -2.93 -9.52 33.19
C THR A 22 -2.21 -10.43 34.19
N PHE A 23 -0.89 -10.31 34.31
CA PHE A 23 -0.09 -11.14 35.20
C PHE A 23 0.05 -10.54 36.62
N LYS A 24 0.46 -11.37 37.58
CA LYS A 24 0.80 -10.89 38.92
C LYS A 24 2.03 -9.97 38.87
N TRP A 25 2.01 -8.91 39.66
CA TRP A 25 3.14 -7.99 39.79
C TRP A 25 4.33 -8.66 40.46
N ASN A 26 5.26 -9.19 39.66
CA ASN A 26 6.53 -9.75 40.09
C ASN A 26 7.58 -9.62 38.96
N LEU A 27 8.84 -9.87 39.30
CA LEU A 27 9.94 -9.72 38.36
C LEU A 27 9.81 -10.64 37.13
N PHE A 28 9.33 -11.88 37.33
CA PHE A 28 9.15 -12.84 36.25
C PHE A 28 8.10 -12.37 35.24
N SER A 29 6.94 -11.90 35.71
CA SER A 29 5.88 -11.33 34.88
C SER A 29 6.34 -10.10 34.11
N PHE A 30 7.22 -9.27 34.71
CA PHE A 30 7.81 -8.13 34.03
C PHE A 30 8.71 -8.56 32.86
N VAL A 31 9.58 -9.56 33.09
CA VAL A 31 10.44 -10.13 32.04
C VAL A 31 9.61 -10.75 30.92
N VAL A 32 8.61 -11.57 31.25
CA VAL A 32 7.72 -12.19 30.27
C VAL A 32 6.96 -11.14 29.47
N SER A 33 6.41 -10.13 30.13
CA SER A 33 5.70 -9.03 29.46
C SER A 33 6.63 -8.23 28.54
N GLY A 34 7.89 -8.03 28.95
CA GLY A 34 8.93 -7.40 28.14
C GLY A 34 9.22 -8.18 26.86
N LEU A 35 9.36 -9.51 26.97
CA LEU A 35 9.56 -10.39 25.82
C LEU A 35 8.36 -10.38 24.87
N LEU A 36 7.13 -10.40 25.41
CA LEU A 36 5.91 -10.29 24.61
C LEU A 36 5.81 -8.94 23.90
N GLY A 37 6.16 -7.85 24.59
CA GLY A 37 6.23 -6.50 24.01
C GLY A 37 7.22 -6.43 22.86
N LEU A 38 8.44 -6.94 23.04
CA LEU A 38 9.46 -7.01 21.99
C LEU A 38 9.00 -7.85 20.79
N LEU A 39 8.37 -9.00 21.05
CA LEU A 39 7.83 -9.86 20.00
C LEU A 39 6.71 -9.18 19.22
N GLY A 40 5.76 -8.54 19.92
CA GLY A 40 4.68 -7.77 19.30
C GLY A 40 5.19 -6.60 18.47
N GLY A 41 6.13 -5.82 19.00
CA GLY A 41 6.77 -4.73 18.28
C GLY A 41 7.58 -5.20 17.06
N GLY A 42 8.33 -6.30 17.19
CA GLY A 42 9.08 -6.91 16.11
C GLY A 42 8.19 -7.42 14.97
N LEU A 43 7.08 -8.07 15.30
CA LEU A 43 6.07 -8.49 14.32
C LEU A 43 5.43 -7.30 13.62
N ALA A 44 5.04 -6.25 14.37
CA ALA A 44 4.46 -5.05 13.80
C ALA A 44 5.45 -4.31 12.86
N TYR A 45 6.73 -4.27 13.24
CA TYR A 45 7.79 -3.71 12.41
C TYR A 45 7.96 -4.51 11.12
N GLY A 46 8.09 -5.84 11.22
CA GLY A 46 8.24 -6.73 10.07
C GLY A 46 7.03 -6.67 9.14
N TRP A 47 5.82 -6.59 9.69
CA TRP A 47 4.59 -6.45 8.91
C TRP A 47 4.54 -5.11 8.16
N ASN A 48 4.83 -3.99 8.83
CA ASN A 48 4.92 -2.68 8.17
C ASN A 48 6.00 -2.66 7.09
N PHE A 49 7.17 -3.23 7.37
CA PHE A 49 8.23 -3.34 6.38
C PHE A 49 7.81 -4.16 5.16
N ARG A 50 7.05 -5.24 5.35
CA ARG A 50 6.48 -6.03 4.24
C ARG A 50 5.44 -5.26 3.44
N LEU A 51 4.65 -4.40 4.08
CA LEU A 51 3.70 -3.52 3.39
C LEU A 51 4.43 -2.44 2.58
N ASP A 52 5.43 -1.79 3.16
CA ASP A 52 6.25 -0.78 2.48
C ASP A 52 7.02 -1.39 1.29
N SER A 53 7.60 -2.58 1.46
CA SER A 53 8.38 -3.26 0.42
C SER A 53 7.51 -3.97 -0.62
N GLY A 54 6.31 -4.43 -0.25
CA GLY A 54 5.37 -5.11 -1.14
C GLY A 54 4.71 -4.21 -2.17
N GLY A 55 4.74 -2.89 -1.96
CA GLY A 55 4.14 -1.90 -2.86
C GLY A 55 2.63 -2.08 -3.05
N ILE A 56 2.06 -1.33 -3.98
CA ILE A 56 0.64 -1.44 -4.31
C ILE A 56 0.41 -2.75 -5.09
N GLY A 57 -0.44 -3.63 -4.55
CA GLY A 57 -0.81 -4.88 -5.22
C GLY A 57 -1.39 -4.65 -6.63
N PRO A 58 -1.28 -5.62 -7.56
CA PRO A 58 -1.67 -5.45 -8.96
C PRO A 58 -3.11 -4.96 -9.13
N VAL A 59 -4.06 -5.51 -8.36
CA VAL A 59 -5.48 -5.10 -8.40
C VAL A 59 -5.67 -3.66 -7.90
N ALA A 60 -4.93 -3.27 -6.85
CA ALA A 60 -5.00 -1.91 -6.33
C ALA A 60 -4.37 -0.91 -7.32
N ARG A 61 -3.30 -1.29 -8.04
CA ARG A 61 -2.71 -0.47 -9.11
C ARG A 61 -3.70 -0.23 -10.23
N GLU A 62 -4.43 -1.26 -10.66
CA GLU A 62 -5.47 -1.14 -11.69
C GLU A 62 -6.58 -0.17 -11.25
N ARG A 63 -7.11 -0.33 -10.03
CA ARG A 63 -8.16 0.55 -9.50
C ARG A 63 -7.70 2.00 -9.40
N VAL A 64 -6.49 2.22 -8.90
CA VAL A 64 -5.93 3.57 -8.79
C VAL A 64 -5.71 4.17 -10.17
N ALA A 65 -5.22 3.41 -11.14
CA ALA A 65 -5.08 3.87 -12.52
C ALA A 65 -6.42 4.31 -13.12
N MET A 66 -7.48 3.50 -12.96
CA MET A 66 -8.83 3.84 -13.43
C MET A 66 -9.42 5.05 -12.71
N GLN A 67 -9.30 5.12 -11.37
CA GLN A 67 -9.80 6.25 -10.58
C GLN A 67 -9.11 7.56 -10.97
N THR A 68 -7.79 7.49 -11.22
CA THR A 68 -7.00 8.65 -11.64
C THR A 68 -7.37 9.07 -13.05
N ALA A 69 -7.56 8.11 -13.96
CA ALA A 69 -8.06 8.39 -15.31
C ALA A 69 -9.43 9.08 -15.27
N TRP A 70 -10.37 8.60 -14.45
CA TRP A 70 -11.68 9.24 -14.29
C TRP A 70 -11.52 10.69 -13.82
N ARG A 71 -10.73 10.94 -12.77
CA ARG A 71 -10.49 12.30 -12.26
C ARG A 71 -9.88 13.25 -13.30
N LYS A 72 -9.18 12.72 -14.30
CA LYS A 72 -8.55 13.48 -15.39
C LYS A 72 -9.36 13.51 -16.70
N GLY A 73 -10.62 13.05 -16.69
CA GLY A 73 -11.49 13.09 -17.86
C GLY A 73 -11.32 11.89 -18.80
N GLY A 74 -10.89 10.75 -18.29
CA GLY A 74 -10.81 9.47 -19.01
C GLY A 74 -9.51 9.26 -19.78
N LYS A 75 -8.52 10.16 -19.69
CA LYS A 75 -7.22 10.02 -20.37
C LYS A 75 -6.08 10.12 -19.36
N ILE A 76 -5.09 9.24 -19.49
CA ILE A 76 -3.93 9.23 -18.61
C ILE A 76 -2.67 8.69 -19.30
N THR A 77 -1.51 9.20 -18.93
CA THR A 77 -0.20 8.66 -19.34
C THR A 77 0.51 7.98 -18.17
N ALA A 78 1.56 7.18 -18.45
CA ALA A 78 2.31 6.51 -17.39
C ALA A 78 3.06 7.50 -16.48
N GLU A 79 3.53 8.61 -17.05
CA GLU A 79 4.24 9.70 -16.34
C GLU A 79 3.28 10.49 -15.44
N GLN A 80 2.01 10.62 -15.86
CA GLN A 80 0.97 11.21 -15.01
C GLN A 80 0.65 10.32 -13.81
N LEU A 81 0.69 9.01 -13.94
CA LEU A 81 0.52 8.11 -12.78
C LEU A 81 1.68 8.20 -11.80
N GLU A 82 2.90 8.40 -12.29
CA GLU A 82 4.05 8.64 -11.42
C GLU A 82 3.90 9.94 -10.63
N SER A 83 3.61 11.05 -11.31
CA SER A 83 3.47 12.36 -10.64
C SER A 83 2.27 12.45 -9.70
N LEU A 84 1.15 11.76 -9.98
CA LEU A 84 -0.08 11.87 -9.20
C LEU A 84 -0.19 10.86 -8.06
N VAL A 85 0.42 9.68 -8.22
CA VAL A 85 0.24 8.53 -7.30
C VAL A 85 1.59 8.05 -6.75
N GLY A 86 2.71 8.52 -7.28
CA GLY A 86 4.04 8.01 -6.92
C GLY A 86 4.30 6.60 -7.46
N MET A 87 3.53 6.16 -8.46
CA MET A 87 3.72 4.84 -9.07
C MET A 87 4.88 4.88 -10.06
N PRO A 88 5.91 4.01 -9.94
CA PRO A 88 7.02 4.00 -10.89
C PRO A 88 6.53 3.83 -12.34
N VAL A 89 7.11 4.59 -13.28
CA VAL A 89 6.68 4.59 -14.70
C VAL A 89 6.61 3.19 -15.30
N SER A 90 7.57 2.32 -14.97
CA SER A 90 7.60 0.93 -15.42
C SER A 90 6.39 0.13 -14.94
N GLN A 91 5.99 0.29 -13.68
CA GLN A 91 4.81 -0.34 -13.10
C GLN A 91 3.52 0.27 -13.64
N ALA A 92 3.47 1.59 -13.82
CA ALA A 92 2.35 2.29 -14.41
C ALA A 92 2.08 1.81 -15.83
N ARG A 93 3.13 1.74 -16.66
CA ARG A 93 3.05 1.24 -18.04
C ARG A 93 2.58 -0.20 -18.11
N ALA A 94 3.17 -1.09 -17.31
CA ALA A 94 2.75 -2.49 -17.27
C ALA A 94 1.28 -2.64 -16.85
N THR A 95 0.81 -1.82 -15.90
CA THR A 95 -0.59 -1.81 -15.44
C THR A 95 -1.52 -1.33 -16.55
N LEU A 96 -1.19 -0.22 -17.22
CA LEU A 96 -1.99 0.32 -18.33
C LEU A 96 -2.04 -0.63 -19.53
N GLU A 97 -0.92 -1.27 -19.87
CA GLU A 97 -0.87 -2.27 -20.94
C GLU A 97 -1.72 -3.50 -20.60
N ALA A 98 -1.72 -3.96 -19.34
CA ALA A 98 -2.59 -5.05 -18.90
C ALA A 98 -4.07 -4.68 -18.98
N LEU A 99 -4.43 -3.44 -18.60
CA LEU A 99 -5.81 -2.93 -18.71
C LEU A 99 -6.28 -2.84 -20.17
N CYS A 100 -5.40 -2.46 -21.09
CA CYS A 100 -5.71 -2.40 -22.51
C CYS A 100 -5.85 -3.79 -23.13
N LYS A 101 -5.02 -4.76 -22.72
CA LYS A 101 -5.20 -6.18 -23.10
C LYS A 101 -6.56 -6.74 -22.68
N ARG A 102 -7.12 -6.23 -21.58
CA ARG A 102 -8.46 -6.60 -21.08
C ARG A 102 -9.60 -5.79 -21.72
N GLY A 103 -9.31 -4.92 -22.70
CA GLY A 103 -10.30 -4.11 -23.41
C GLY A 103 -10.87 -2.93 -22.60
N LEU A 104 -10.25 -2.58 -21.46
CA LEU A 104 -10.73 -1.50 -20.58
C LEU A 104 -10.16 -0.13 -20.94
N CYS A 105 -9.10 -0.09 -21.75
CA CYS A 105 -8.55 1.13 -22.31
C CYS A 105 -8.19 0.97 -23.79
N GLN A 106 -8.13 2.09 -24.49
CA GLN A 106 -7.59 2.22 -25.82
C GLN A 106 -6.26 2.99 -25.74
N LYS A 107 -5.21 2.42 -26.32
CA LYS A 107 -3.89 3.05 -26.41
C LYS A 107 -3.82 3.91 -27.66
N ASP A 108 -3.49 5.19 -27.49
CA ASP A 108 -3.24 6.15 -28.55
C ASP A 108 -1.86 6.77 -28.34
N GLY A 109 -0.85 6.19 -29.01
CA GLY A 109 0.56 6.51 -28.79
C GLY A 109 1.00 6.26 -27.34
N SER A 110 1.31 7.34 -26.63
CA SER A 110 1.70 7.36 -25.20
C SER A 110 0.53 7.52 -24.23
N THR A 111 -0.68 7.80 -24.74
CA THR A 111 -1.86 8.10 -23.93
C THR A 111 -2.81 6.90 -23.88
N TYR A 112 -3.38 6.65 -22.71
CA TYR A 112 -4.36 5.60 -22.48
C TYR A 112 -5.71 6.23 -22.20
N THR A 113 -6.68 5.95 -23.08
CA THR A 113 -8.05 6.45 -22.96
C THR A 113 -8.95 5.35 -22.38
N PHE A 114 -9.53 5.60 -21.23
CA PHE A 114 -10.53 4.77 -20.58
C PHE A 114 -11.92 5.22 -21.01
N TYR A 115 -12.78 4.25 -21.33
CA TYR A 115 -14.12 4.50 -21.88
C TYR A 115 -14.08 5.40 -23.13
N PRO A 116 -13.50 4.93 -24.25
CA PRO A 116 -13.58 5.68 -25.50
C PRO A 116 -15.06 5.98 -25.75
N LYS A 117 -15.41 7.28 -25.87
CA LYS A 117 -16.76 7.70 -26.26
C LYS A 117 -17.15 6.81 -27.43
N ALA A 118 -18.26 6.06 -27.26
CA ALA A 118 -18.78 5.22 -28.32
C ALA A 118 -18.72 6.02 -29.61
N LYS A 119 -17.97 5.52 -30.58
CA LYS A 119 -17.87 6.10 -31.92
C LYS A 119 -19.32 6.26 -32.38
N GLN A 120 -19.80 7.50 -32.46
CA GLN A 120 -21.11 7.77 -33.04
C GLN A 120 -20.97 7.33 -34.50
N ILE A 121 -21.55 6.16 -34.79
CA ILE A 121 -21.81 5.69 -36.15
C ILE A 121 -23.11 6.35 -36.57
#